data_AF-A0A1R3UFC7-F1
#
_entry.id   AF-A0A1R3UFC7-F1
#
_cell.length_a   1.000
_cell.length_b   1.000
_cell.length_c   1.000
_cell.angle_alpha   90.00
_cell.angle_beta   90.00
_cell.angle_gamma   90.00
#
_symmetry.space_group_name_H-M   'P 1'
#
loop_
_entity.id
_entity.type
_entity.pdbx_description
1 polymer ?
#
loop_
_entity_poly.entity_id
_entity_poly.type
_entity_poly.pdbx_seq_one_letter_code
_entity_poly.pdbx_strand_id
1 'polypeptide(L)' 'MSFSQRIAAGLAIGAAALALPFAASPAYAADWEIAGGFGEYETCFLEGYSYIYEEDNHDFTEFKCERNGDVWQVWVR' A
#
# COMPACT_ATOMS: atom_id res chain seq x y z
N MET A 1 7.63 36.66 -1.65
CA MET A 1 7.89 35.51 -0.76
C MET A 1 6.67 35.31 0.13
N SER A 2 6.00 34.17 0.06
CA SER A 2 5.70 33.34 1.23
C SER A 2 4.95 32.10 0.78
N PHE A 3 5.65 30.98 0.88
CA PHE A 3 5.22 29.64 0.55
C PHE A 3 4.41 29.07 1.73
N SER A 4 3.41 28.26 1.41
CA SER A 4 2.81 27.18 2.21
C SER A 4 3.02 27.19 3.73
N GLN A 5 1.95 27.50 4.47
CA GLN A 5 1.70 26.90 5.76
C GLN A 5 0.23 26.45 5.82
N ARG A 6 -0.02 25.20 5.45
CA ARG A 6 -1.23 24.48 5.85
C ARG A 6 -0.81 23.51 6.95
N ILE A 7 -1.10 23.88 8.19
CA ILE A 7 -1.04 23.03 9.37
C ILE A 7 -2.43 22.43 9.55
N ALA A 8 -2.52 21.11 9.62
CA ALA A 8 -3.54 20.36 10.34
C ALA A 8 -3.08 18.88 10.36
N ALA A 9 -2.14 18.52 11.23
CA ALA A 9 -2.46 17.96 12.55
C ALA A 9 -3.54 16.86 12.45
N GLY A 10 -3.12 15.69 11.97
CA GLY A 10 -3.94 14.47 12.02
C GLY A 10 -4.19 14.07 13.47
N LEU A 11 -5.45 14.11 13.86
CA LEU A 11 -5.92 13.77 15.20
C LEU A 11 -5.83 12.25 15.38
N ALA A 12 -4.76 11.76 16.01
CA ALA A 12 -4.66 10.39 16.47
C ALA A 12 -5.62 10.19 17.66
N ILE A 13 -6.79 9.62 17.42
CA ILE A 13 -7.69 9.20 18.49
C ILE A 13 -7.20 7.85 19.00
N GLY A 14 -6.41 7.88 20.07
CA GLY A 14 -6.05 6.71 20.84
C GLY A 14 -7.24 6.22 21.66
N ALA A 15 -7.80 5.07 21.28
CA ALA A 15 -8.67 4.29 22.15
C ALA A 15 -7.83 3.18 22.80
N ALA A 16 -7.51 3.36 24.08
CA ALA A 16 -6.93 2.32 24.91
C ALA A 16 -7.98 1.22 25.16
N ALA A 17 -7.69 -0.01 24.74
CA ALA A 17 -8.47 -1.19 25.07
C ALA A 17 -7.54 -2.27 25.62
N LEU A 18 -7.56 -2.38 26.95
CA LEU A 18 -7.41 -3.56 27.81
C LEU A 18 -6.46 -4.70 27.34
N ALA A 19 -5.38 -4.84 28.11
CA ALA A 19 -4.43 -5.94 28.20
C ALA A 19 -4.98 -7.35 27.87
N LEU A 20 -4.51 -7.89 26.74
CA LEU A 20 -4.25 -9.31 26.52
C LEU A 20 -2.82 -9.38 25.96
N PRO A 21 -1.86 -10.09 26.59
CA PRO A 21 -0.50 -10.21 26.08
C PRO A 21 -0.47 -11.30 24.99
N PHE A 22 -1.33 -11.16 23.99
CA PHE A 22 -0.96 -11.66 22.69
C PHE A 22 -0.16 -10.53 22.08
N ALA A 23 1.16 -10.68 22.11
CA ALA A 23 2.04 -10.00 21.18
C ALA A 23 1.68 -10.46 19.76
N ALA A 24 0.50 -10.06 19.28
CA ALA A 24 0.32 -9.78 17.89
C ALA A 24 1.20 -8.56 17.68
N SER A 25 2.47 -8.81 17.35
CA SER A 25 3.29 -7.82 16.66
C SER A 25 2.36 -7.16 15.66
N PRO A 26 2.25 -5.83 15.62
CA PRO A 26 1.58 -5.21 14.49
C PRO A 26 2.27 -5.82 13.28
N ALA A 27 1.55 -6.65 12.53
CA ALA A 27 1.93 -6.94 11.18
C ALA A 27 1.91 -5.55 10.57
N TYR A 28 3.08 -4.93 10.48
CA TYR A 28 3.31 -3.76 9.68
C TYR A 28 3.02 -4.25 8.27
N ALA A 29 1.73 -4.31 7.91
CA ALA A 29 1.34 -4.39 6.52
C ALA A 29 2.00 -3.16 5.91
N ALA A 30 2.96 -3.38 5.03
CA ALA A 30 3.70 -2.30 4.43
C ALA A 30 2.71 -1.28 3.86
N ASP A 31 3.09 -0.01 3.88
CA ASP A 31 2.31 0.99 3.14
C ASP A 31 2.25 0.55 1.67
N TRP A 32 1.11 0.77 1.01
CA TRP A 32 0.96 0.40 -0.39
C TRP A 32 1.92 1.23 -1.24
N GLU A 33 2.77 0.57 -2.01
CA GLU A 33 3.73 1.19 -2.92
C GLU A 33 3.37 0.92 -4.38
N ILE A 34 3.69 1.86 -5.28
CA ILE A 34 3.41 1.70 -6.71
C ILE A 34 4.56 0.91 -7.34
N ALA A 35 4.26 -0.29 -7.85
CA ALA A 35 5.23 -1.11 -8.58
C ALA A 35 5.24 -0.82 -10.08
N GLY A 36 4.13 -0.34 -10.66
CA GLY A 36 4.04 -0.09 -12.10
C GLY A 36 2.73 0.53 -12.57
N GLY A 37 2.67 0.90 -13.86
CA GLY A 37 1.50 1.50 -14.51
C GLY A 37 1.31 0.98 -15.94
N PHE A 38 0.08 0.55 -16.24
CA PHE A 38 -0.28 -0.19 -17.45
C PHE A 38 -1.55 0.38 -18.10
N GLY A 39 -1.70 0.24 -19.41
CA GLY A 39 -2.90 0.71 -20.12
C GLY A 39 -4.14 -0.15 -19.86
N GLU A 40 -3.95 -1.43 -19.54
CA GLU A 40 -5.03 -2.41 -19.41
C GLU A 40 -4.99 -3.09 -18.03
N TYR A 41 -6.18 -3.45 -17.55
CA TYR A 41 -6.33 -4.13 -16.26
C TYR A 41 -5.67 -5.52 -16.27
N GLU A 42 -5.79 -6.24 -17.38
CA GLU A 42 -5.23 -7.59 -17.52
C GLU A 42 -3.71 -7.58 -17.37
N THR A 43 -3.03 -6.64 -18.04
CA THR A 43 -1.58 -6.46 -17.89
C THR A 43 -1.22 -6.08 -16.47
N CYS A 44 -1.96 -5.16 -15.84
CA CYS A 44 -1.75 -4.81 -14.43
C CYS A 44 -1.83 -6.04 -13.51
N PHE A 45 -2.83 -6.91 -13.72
CA PHE A 45 -3.01 -8.09 -12.88
C PHE A 45 -1.89 -9.10 -13.08
N LEU A 46 -1.49 -9.39 -14.32
CA LEU A 46 -0.42 -10.33 -14.63
C LEU A 46 0.92 -9.87 -14.06
N GLU A 47 1.23 -8.58 -14.21
CA GLU A 47 2.48 -8.00 -13.72
C GLU A 47 2.51 -7.97 -12.19
N GLY A 48 1.43 -7.55 -11.54
CA GLY A 48 1.33 -7.59 -10.07
C GLY A 48 1.42 -9.01 -9.50
N TYR A 49 0.83 -9.99 -10.19
CA TYR A 49 0.93 -11.40 -9.80
C TYR A 49 2.37 -11.93 -9.97
N SER A 50 2.99 -11.67 -11.12
CA SER A 50 4.38 -12.10 -11.39
C SER A 50 5.35 -11.44 -10.39
N TYR A 51 5.17 -10.16 -10.09
CA TYR A 51 6.01 -9.41 -9.16
C TYR A 51 6.03 -10.00 -7.74
N ILE A 52 4.88 -10.50 -7.26
CA ILE A 52 4.76 -11.10 -5.92
C ILE A 52 5.12 -12.59 -5.91
N TYR A 53 4.65 -13.34 -6.89
CA TYR A 53 4.69 -14.81 -6.85
C TYR A 53 5.81 -15.43 -7.69
N GLU A 54 6.36 -14.73 -8.67
CA GLU A 54 7.40 -15.25 -9.56
C GLU A 54 8.78 -14.62 -9.32
N GLU A 55 8.85 -13.35 -8.92
CA GLU A 55 10.13 -12.66 -8.67
C GLU A 55 10.70 -12.88 -7.26
N ASP A 56 10.10 -13.74 -6.42
CA ASP A 56 10.58 -14.07 -5.07
C ASP A 56 10.75 -12.80 -4.18
N ASN A 57 10.00 -11.73 -4.48
CA ASN A 57 9.95 -10.51 -3.67
C ASN A 57 9.22 -10.78 -2.36
N HIS A 58 9.93 -11.36 -1.39
CA HIS A 58 9.40 -11.64 -0.05
C HIS A 58 9.04 -10.38 0.75
N ASP A 59 9.42 -9.21 0.26
CA ASP A 59 9.10 -7.92 0.88
C ASP A 59 7.62 -7.55 0.69
N PHE A 60 6.94 -8.14 -0.30
CA PHE A 60 5.53 -7.88 -0.60
C PHE A 60 4.74 -9.19 -0.69
N THR A 61 3.52 -9.17 -0.18
CA THR A 61 2.63 -10.34 -0.08
C THR A 61 1.26 -10.10 -0.69
N GLU A 62 0.88 -8.84 -0.93
CA GLU A 62 -0.39 -8.46 -1.51
C GLU A 62 -0.19 -7.49 -2.66
N PHE A 63 -0.92 -7.70 -3.76
CA PHE A 63 -0.99 -6.75 -4.87
C PHE A 63 -2.43 -6.33 -5.12
N LYS A 64 -2.61 -5.14 -5.68
CA LYS A 64 -3.90 -4.68 -6.21
C LYS A 64 -3.68 -3.85 -7.46
N CYS A 65 -4.69 -3.84 -8.32
CA CYS A 65 -4.76 -2.95 -9.47
C CYS A 65 -5.72 -1.80 -9.19
N GLU A 66 -5.23 -0.57 -9.23
CA GLU A 66 -6.03 0.62 -9.00
C GLU A 66 -6.00 1.53 -10.23
N ARG A 67 -7.17 2.01 -10.67
CA ARG A 67 -7.25 2.88 -11.83
C ARG A 67 -6.89 4.31 -11.44
N ASN A 68 -5.88 4.88 -12.08
CA ASN A 68 -5.47 6.26 -11.90
C ASN A 68 -5.51 7.01 -13.24
N GLY A 69 -6.64 7.67 -13.50
CA GLY A 69 -6.91 8.28 -14.80
C GLY A 69 -7.10 7.23 -15.90
N ASP A 70 -6.29 7.33 -16.95
CA ASP A 70 -6.35 6.44 -18.13
C ASP A 70 -5.47 5.19 -17.98
N VAL A 71 -4.75 5.04 -16.86
CA VAL A 71 -3.87 3.90 -16.60
C VAL A 71 -4.30 3.11 -15.36
N TRP A 72 -3.95 1.83 -15.35
CA TRP A 72 -4.04 0.91 -14.23
C TRP A 72 -2.68 0.83 -13.53
N GLN A 73 -2.65 1.14 -12.23
CA GLN A 73 -1.45 1.09 -11.42
C GLN A 73 -1.44 -0.18 -10.58
N VAL A 74 -0.31 -0.89 -10.62
CA VAL A 74 -0.05 -2.00 -9.70
C VAL A 74 0.46 -1.40 -8.40
N TRP A 75 -0.22 -1.73 -7.32
CA TRP A 75 0.20 -1.44 -5.97
C TRP A 75 0.55 -2.73 -5.25
N VAL A 76 1.62 -2.71 -4.47
CA VAL A 76 2.11 -3.86 -3.70
C VAL A 76 2.30 -3.49 -2.23
N ARG A 77 2.18 -4.47 -1.32
CA ARG A 77 2.52 -4.34 0.10
C ARG A 77 2.85 -5.69 0.73
#